data_AF-A0A1Y3TSI3-F1
#
_entry.id   AF-A0A1Y3TSI3-F1
#
_cell.length_a   1.000
_cell.length_b   1.000
_cell.length_c   1.000
_cell.angle_alpha   90.00
_cell.angle_beta   90.00
_cell.angle_gamma   90.00
#
_symmetry.space_group_name_H-M   'P 1'
#
loop_
_entity.id
_entity.type
_entity.pdbx_description
1 polymer ?
#
loop_
_entity_poly.entity_id
_entity_poly.type
_entity_poly.pdbx_seq_one_letter_code
_entity_poly.pdbx_strand_id
1 'polypeptide(L)'
;MDFVVAQTRANMEYFGSKFPWSATKGLKYPIIENIEWTDGFWTGLLWLCYEYTGDEAFRQRAEQNIDSFLHRVENRIELDHHDLGFLYSPSCVAGYKLVGSEKGKRAGILAADKLMERYNQRDGFIQAWGAVGELAFMGYGVSQGGSIPPNHMGPGIVGAIMAITAGVNVETALALSIPFAVGFQFVLTATYTFATTLTGAATRALEKKNFRMFRLAANLTVWVFFIVGCLIGLAAALSASGLEAVINLIPAWLSTGLTVAGKMLPAVGFAMILNVMAKKELIPFVLLGYVLVSYLGLGTMAVAITATAVALIVFFNQNKGGVAAEDEEVVFEDGI
;
A
#
# COMPACT_ATOMS: atom_id res chain seq x y z
N MET A 1 -1.37 -26.87 27.78
CA MET A 1 -0.16 -26.03 27.57
C MET A 1 1.05 -26.88 27.19
N ASP A 2 1.24 -28.04 27.81
CA ASP A 2 2.41 -28.91 27.58
C ASP A 2 2.61 -29.37 26.12
N PHE A 3 1.52 -29.62 25.39
CA PHE A 3 1.59 -29.90 23.94
C PHE A 3 2.25 -28.74 23.16
N VAL A 4 1.90 -27.50 23.49
CA VAL A 4 2.45 -26.30 22.82
C VAL A 4 3.93 -26.15 23.14
N VAL A 5 4.33 -26.41 24.39
CA VAL A 5 5.75 -26.39 24.81
C VAL A 5 6.55 -27.44 24.04
N ALA A 6 6.04 -28.67 23.94
CA ALA A 6 6.70 -29.76 23.21
C ALA A 6 6.84 -29.43 21.71
N GLN A 7 5.78 -28.92 21.08
CA GLN A 7 5.81 -28.51 19.68
C GLN A 7 6.75 -27.32 19.46
N THR A 8 6.78 -26.35 20.38
CA THR A 8 7.68 -25.19 20.31
C THR A 8 9.14 -25.63 20.42
N ARG A 9 9.45 -26.59 21.29
CA ARG A 9 10.80 -27.16 21.40
C ARG A 9 11.24 -27.85 20.10
N ALA A 10 10.38 -28.69 19.52
CA ALA A 10 10.66 -29.31 18.23
C ALA A 10 10.86 -28.26 17.12
N ASN A 11 10.08 -27.18 17.15
CA ASN A 11 10.18 -26.08 16.21
C ASN A 11 11.48 -25.26 16.39
N MET A 12 11.99 -25.11 17.62
CA MET A 12 13.29 -24.46 17.85
C MET A 12 14.44 -25.21 17.18
N GLU A 13 14.42 -26.54 17.23
CA GLU A 13 15.40 -27.38 16.53
C GLU A 13 15.24 -27.25 15.01
N TYR A 14 13.99 -27.23 14.53
CA TYR A 14 13.69 -27.14 13.10
C TYR A 14 14.06 -25.78 12.49
N PHE A 15 13.76 -24.67 13.16
CA PHE A 15 14.03 -23.32 12.66
C PHE A 15 15.47 -22.86 12.92
N GLY A 16 16.13 -23.39 13.94
CA GLY A 16 17.45 -22.92 14.35
C GLY A 16 17.41 -21.43 14.72
N SER A 17 18.24 -20.62 14.07
CA SER A 17 18.29 -19.16 14.26
C SER A 17 17.37 -18.37 13.32
N LYS A 18 16.52 -19.07 12.54
CA LYS A 18 15.62 -18.47 11.55
C LYS A 18 14.17 -18.42 12.08
N PHE A 19 13.26 -17.90 11.27
CA PHE A 19 11.87 -17.63 11.64
C PHE A 19 10.89 -18.46 10.80
N PRO A 20 9.70 -18.79 11.34
CA PRO A 20 8.63 -19.39 10.58
C PRO A 20 7.97 -18.38 9.62
N TRP A 21 7.61 -18.82 8.42
CA TRP A 21 6.71 -18.06 7.55
C TRP A 21 5.35 -17.80 8.22
N SER A 22 4.62 -16.80 7.74
CA SER A 22 3.32 -16.39 8.25
C SER A 22 2.22 -17.48 8.20
N ALA A 23 2.39 -18.53 7.38
CA ALA A 23 1.48 -19.66 7.31
C ALA A 23 2.17 -20.97 6.92
N THR A 24 1.61 -22.10 7.36
CA THR A 24 2.09 -23.43 7.00
C THR A 24 1.76 -23.80 5.56
N LYS A 25 2.63 -24.57 4.91
CA LYS A 25 2.35 -25.26 3.65
C LYS A 25 2.45 -26.76 3.89
N GLY A 26 1.34 -27.49 3.74
CA GLY A 26 1.29 -28.91 4.06
C GLY A 26 1.60 -29.20 5.54
N LEU A 27 0.99 -28.45 6.46
CA LEU A 27 1.17 -28.58 7.93
C LEU A 27 2.58 -28.29 8.44
N LYS A 28 3.48 -27.74 7.61
CA LYS A 28 4.83 -27.36 7.98
C LYS A 28 5.09 -25.89 7.66
N TYR A 29 5.75 -25.18 8.56
CA TYR A 29 6.17 -23.79 8.30
C TYR A 29 7.39 -23.78 7.37
N PRO A 30 7.35 -23.06 6.24
CA PRO A 30 8.56 -22.65 5.55
C PRO A 30 9.45 -21.81 6.47
N ILE A 31 10.77 -21.88 6.25
CA ILE A 31 11.78 -21.15 7.05
C ILE A 31 12.20 -19.89 6.30
N ILE A 32 12.25 -18.75 7.00
CA ILE A 32 12.69 -17.46 6.46
C ILE A 32 13.66 -16.73 7.38
N GLU A 33 14.34 -15.75 6.82
CA GLU A 33 15.09 -14.76 7.60
C GLU A 33 14.13 -13.80 8.33
N ASN A 34 14.66 -12.96 9.22
CA ASN A 34 13.89 -11.95 9.96
C ASN A 34 13.52 -10.75 9.07
N ILE A 35 12.58 -10.96 8.14
CA ILE A 35 12.19 -10.00 7.10
C ILE A 35 10.68 -9.79 7.00
N GLU A 36 9.87 -10.53 7.75
CA GLU A 36 8.41 -10.51 7.60
C GLU A 36 7.72 -9.92 8.84
N TRP A 37 6.48 -9.41 8.70
CA TRP A 37 5.74 -8.77 9.79
C TRP A 37 5.35 -9.72 10.94
N THR A 38 5.45 -11.04 10.73
CA THR A 38 5.05 -12.07 11.71
C THR A 38 6.17 -12.56 12.62
N ASP A 39 7.43 -12.18 12.37
CA ASP A 39 8.59 -12.77 13.04
C ASP A 39 8.58 -12.56 14.56
N GLY A 40 7.98 -11.47 15.02
CA GLY A 40 7.84 -11.15 16.45
C GLY A 40 7.00 -12.18 17.22
N PHE A 41 6.01 -12.81 16.57
CA PHE A 41 5.14 -13.80 17.20
C PHE A 41 5.89 -15.06 17.59
N TRP A 42 6.85 -15.51 16.77
CA TRP A 42 7.69 -16.66 17.10
C TRP A 42 8.49 -16.40 18.38
N THR A 43 9.09 -15.22 18.50
CA THR A 43 9.85 -14.84 19.68
C THR A 43 8.95 -14.68 20.90
N GLY A 44 7.75 -14.13 20.73
CA GLY A 44 6.75 -14.06 21.79
C GLY A 44 6.33 -15.43 22.30
N LEU A 45 6.18 -16.41 21.42
CA LEU A 45 5.88 -17.79 21.82
C LEU A 45 7.01 -18.41 22.65
N LEU A 46 8.28 -18.12 22.31
CA LEU A 46 9.42 -18.56 23.12
C LEU A 46 9.40 -17.91 24.51
N TRP A 47 9.11 -16.62 24.61
CA TRP A 47 8.97 -15.93 25.89
C TRP A 47 7.84 -16.50 26.75
N LEU A 48 6.68 -16.79 26.16
CA LEU A 48 5.56 -17.44 26.86
C LEU A 48 5.92 -18.85 27.33
N CYS A 49 6.66 -19.62 26.53
CA CYS A 49 7.15 -20.95 26.94
C CYS A 49 8.15 -20.85 28.09
N TYR A 50 9.04 -19.85 28.08
CA TYR A 50 9.96 -19.58 29.19
C TYR A 50 9.20 -19.20 30.46
N GLU A 51 8.25 -18.27 30.39
CA GLU A 51 7.45 -17.83 31.54
C GLU A 51 6.65 -18.98 32.15
N TYR A 52 6.10 -19.87 31.31
CA TYR A 52 5.32 -21.03 31.77
C TYR A 52 6.18 -22.16 32.37
N THR A 53 7.36 -22.43 31.79
CA THR A 53 8.17 -23.62 32.16
C THR A 53 9.37 -23.33 33.04
N GLY A 54 9.88 -22.09 33.01
CA GLY A 54 11.19 -21.73 33.57
C GLY A 54 12.39 -22.32 32.81
N ASP A 55 12.19 -22.96 31.66
CA ASP A 55 13.29 -23.59 30.92
C ASP A 55 14.13 -22.56 30.15
N GLU A 56 15.37 -22.42 30.59
CA GLU A 56 16.39 -21.51 30.05
C GLU A 56 16.68 -21.72 28.55
N ALA A 57 16.40 -22.90 27.97
CA ALA A 57 16.55 -23.10 26.53
C ALA A 57 15.67 -22.16 25.70
N PHE A 58 14.43 -21.90 26.17
CA PHE A 58 13.52 -20.95 25.49
C PHE A 58 14.02 -19.52 25.60
N ARG A 59 14.49 -19.14 26.79
CA ARG A 59 15.09 -17.82 27.03
C ARG A 59 16.30 -17.58 26.14
N GLN A 60 17.26 -18.52 26.11
CA GLN A 60 18.47 -18.36 25.30
C GLN A 60 18.15 -18.18 23.82
N ARG A 61 17.16 -18.92 23.30
CA ARG A 61 16.72 -18.75 21.91
C ARG A 61 16.02 -17.40 21.70
N ALA A 62 15.18 -16.97 22.62
CA ALA A 62 14.51 -15.68 22.51
C ALA A 62 15.49 -14.49 22.59
N GLU A 63 16.54 -14.58 23.41
CA GLU A 63 17.61 -13.58 23.48
C GLU A 63 18.44 -13.53 22.18
N GLN A 64 18.69 -14.67 21.52
CA GLN A 64 19.30 -14.69 20.17
C GLN A 64 18.40 -14.02 19.12
N ASN A 65 17.08 -14.21 19.21
CA ASN A 65 16.15 -13.50 18.33
C ASN A 65 16.18 -11.98 18.57
N ILE A 66 16.37 -11.52 19.81
CA ILE A 66 16.55 -10.09 20.12
C ILE A 66 17.77 -9.51 19.39
N ASP A 67 18.88 -10.24 19.33
CA ASP A 67 20.05 -9.80 18.55
C ASP A 67 19.72 -9.64 17.06
N SER A 68 18.92 -10.56 16.49
CA SER A 68 18.41 -10.44 15.12
C SER A 68 17.49 -9.23 14.93
N PHE A 69 16.57 -8.96 15.85
CA PHE A 69 15.67 -7.79 15.78
C PHE A 69 16.40 -6.47 15.95
N LEU A 70 17.43 -6.43 16.81
CA LEU A 70 18.28 -5.25 16.97
C LEU A 70 19.02 -4.97 15.65
N HIS A 71 19.61 -5.99 15.03
CA HIS A 71 20.22 -5.85 13.71
C HIS A 71 19.21 -5.36 12.66
N ARG A 72 17.98 -5.91 12.65
CA ARG A 72 16.92 -5.52 11.71
C ARG A 72 16.57 -4.03 11.83
N VAL A 73 16.43 -3.50 13.05
CA VAL A 73 16.08 -2.09 13.26
C VAL A 73 17.25 -1.14 13.01
N GLU A 74 18.47 -1.52 13.40
CA GLU A 74 19.67 -0.70 13.18
C GLU A 74 19.96 -0.54 11.68
N ASN A 75 19.67 -1.57 10.88
CA ASN A 75 19.90 -1.57 9.44
C ASN A 75 18.64 -1.29 8.62
N ARG A 76 17.51 -0.96 9.28
CA ARG A 76 16.21 -0.63 8.65
C ARG A 76 15.73 -1.67 7.61
N ILE A 77 15.86 -2.96 7.92
CA ILE A 77 15.54 -4.06 7.00
C ILE A 77 14.05 -4.39 7.07
N GLU A 78 13.31 -4.14 5.98
CA GLU A 78 11.87 -4.46 5.86
C GLU A 78 11.05 -3.92 7.05
N LEU A 79 11.11 -2.60 7.27
CA LEU A 79 10.41 -1.89 8.37
C LEU A 79 9.57 -0.69 7.90
N ASP A 80 9.32 -0.55 6.61
CA ASP A 80 8.52 0.56 6.06
C ASP A 80 7.01 0.26 6.02
N HIS A 81 6.51 -0.24 7.15
CA HIS A 81 5.10 -0.54 7.39
C HIS A 81 4.75 -0.32 8.87
N HIS A 82 3.48 -0.40 9.24
CA HIS A 82 3.02 -0.08 10.60
C HIS A 82 3.20 -1.22 11.63
N ASP A 83 3.58 -2.42 11.19
CA ASP A 83 3.57 -3.62 12.03
C ASP A 83 4.76 -3.73 13.00
N LEU A 84 5.52 -2.64 13.20
CA LEU A 84 6.63 -2.61 14.16
C LEU A 84 6.17 -2.97 15.58
N GLY A 85 4.91 -2.67 15.92
CA GLY A 85 4.30 -3.15 17.16
C GLY A 85 4.29 -4.68 17.27
N PHE A 86 3.88 -5.39 16.22
CA PHE A 86 3.86 -6.86 16.17
C PHE A 86 5.25 -7.47 16.15
N LEU A 87 6.22 -6.77 15.56
CA LEU A 87 7.60 -7.23 15.52
C LEU A 87 8.29 -7.09 16.88
N TYR A 88 8.26 -5.89 17.47
CA TYR A 88 9.13 -5.52 18.59
C TYR A 88 8.47 -5.65 19.96
N SER A 89 7.14 -5.57 20.06
CA SER A 89 6.45 -5.71 21.35
C SER A 89 6.54 -7.13 21.93
N PRO A 90 6.16 -8.20 21.19
CA PRO A 90 6.24 -9.56 21.70
C PRO A 90 7.67 -10.12 21.72
N SER A 91 8.65 -9.48 21.06
CA SER A 91 10.04 -9.92 21.03
C SER A 91 10.92 -9.13 22.02
N CYS A 92 11.21 -7.88 21.71
CA CYS A 92 12.22 -7.05 22.35
C CYS A 92 11.69 -6.40 23.62
N VAL A 93 10.47 -5.83 23.58
CA VAL A 93 9.83 -5.25 24.77
C VAL A 93 9.49 -6.34 25.79
N ALA A 94 9.02 -7.51 25.33
CA ALA A 94 8.82 -8.68 26.18
C ALA A 94 10.13 -9.12 26.86
N GLY A 95 11.24 -9.23 26.12
CA GLY A 95 12.54 -9.57 26.69
C GLY A 95 13.05 -8.55 27.72
N TYR A 96 12.81 -7.25 27.51
CA TYR A 96 13.11 -6.25 28.53
C TYR A 96 12.25 -6.44 29.78
N LYS A 97 10.94 -6.66 29.62
CA LYS A 97 10.01 -6.84 30.76
C LYS A 97 10.28 -8.11 31.56
N LEU A 98 10.64 -9.21 30.91
CA LEU A 98 10.83 -10.51 31.56
C LEU A 98 12.20 -10.67 32.18
N VAL A 99 13.26 -10.25 31.48
CA VAL A 99 14.65 -10.54 31.89
C VAL A 99 15.56 -9.31 31.93
N GLY A 100 15.01 -8.10 31.76
CA GLY A 100 15.79 -6.86 31.82
C GLY A 100 16.76 -6.67 30.66
N SER A 101 16.50 -7.25 29.49
CA SER A 101 17.39 -7.15 28.33
C SER A 101 17.52 -5.70 27.82
N GLU A 102 18.69 -5.08 28.06
CA GLU A 102 18.99 -3.73 27.56
C GLU A 102 19.05 -3.66 26.03
N LYS A 103 19.46 -4.74 25.36
CA LYS A 103 19.37 -4.85 23.90
C LYS A 103 17.92 -4.83 23.43
N GLY A 104 17.03 -5.56 24.12
CA GLY A 104 15.59 -5.57 23.85
C GLY A 104 14.97 -4.18 24.05
N LYS A 105 15.34 -3.47 25.12
CA LYS A 105 14.93 -2.09 25.36
C LYS A 105 15.37 -1.16 24.23
N ARG A 106 16.64 -1.22 23.83
CA ARG A 106 17.20 -0.41 22.75
C ARG A 106 16.49 -0.68 21.42
N ALA A 107 16.31 -1.94 21.05
CA ALA A 107 15.60 -2.32 19.83
C ALA A 107 14.14 -1.84 19.85
N GLY A 108 13.44 -1.96 20.99
CA GLY A 108 12.06 -1.49 21.14
C GLY A 108 11.92 0.03 20.99
N ILE A 109 12.86 0.82 21.53
CA ILE A 109 12.87 2.29 21.38
C ILE A 109 13.13 2.66 19.92
N LEU A 110 14.15 2.08 19.28
CA LEU A 110 14.44 2.34 17.87
C LEU A 110 13.26 1.99 16.96
N ALA A 111 12.54 0.92 17.27
CA ALA A 111 11.34 0.53 16.53
C ALA A 111 10.18 1.51 16.77
N ALA A 112 10.02 2.02 17.99
CA ALA A 112 9.04 3.07 18.27
C ALA A 112 9.36 4.35 17.48
N ASP A 113 10.63 4.78 17.45
CA ASP A 113 11.07 5.93 16.66
C ASP A 113 10.80 5.71 15.16
N LYS A 114 11.11 4.52 14.64
CA LYS A 114 10.84 4.16 13.24
C LYS A 114 9.34 4.15 12.92
N LEU A 115 8.48 3.70 13.84
CA LEU A 115 7.03 3.72 13.67
C LEU A 115 6.49 5.16 13.66
N MET A 116 7.06 6.04 14.49
CA MET A 116 6.69 7.45 14.56
C MET A 116 6.99 8.22 13.29
N GLU A 117 7.97 7.79 12.47
CA GLU A 117 8.20 8.35 11.12
C GLU A 117 6.96 8.25 10.22
N ARG A 118 6.05 7.32 10.52
CA ARG A 118 4.82 7.05 9.74
C ARG A 118 3.60 7.82 10.26
N TYR A 119 3.76 8.62 11.31
CA TYR A 119 2.66 9.41 11.88
C TYR A 119 2.36 10.63 11.01
N ASN A 120 1.14 10.69 10.50
CA ASN A 120 0.60 11.86 9.80
C ASN A 120 0.09 12.87 10.83
N GLN A 121 0.81 13.98 11.00
CA GLN A 121 0.44 15.03 11.96
C GLN A 121 -0.85 15.78 11.60
N ARG A 122 -1.21 15.86 10.31
CA ARG A 122 -2.40 16.59 9.86
C ARG A 122 -3.68 15.84 10.23
N ASP A 123 -3.66 14.53 10.01
CA ASP A 123 -4.86 13.69 10.07
C ASP A 123 -4.84 12.74 11.28
N GLY A 124 -3.76 12.74 12.07
CA GLY A 124 -3.68 12.08 13.38
C GLY A 124 -3.59 10.55 13.33
N PHE A 125 -3.10 9.96 12.25
CA PHE A 125 -3.02 8.49 12.09
C PHE A 125 -1.62 8.02 11.68
N ILE A 126 -1.32 6.74 11.93
CA ILE A 126 -0.10 6.08 11.46
C ILE A 126 -0.39 5.39 10.13
N GLN A 127 0.36 5.72 9.08
CA GLN A 127 0.17 5.13 7.76
C GLN A 127 0.46 3.62 7.79
N ALA A 128 -0.49 2.78 7.35
CA ALA A 128 -0.40 1.33 7.41
C ALA A 128 0.74 0.76 6.55
N TRP A 129 0.60 0.84 5.23
CA TRP A 129 1.55 0.39 4.21
C TRP A 129 1.55 1.42 3.06
N GLY A 130 2.48 1.29 2.11
CA GLY A 130 2.50 2.09 0.88
C GLY A 130 3.22 3.44 0.97
N ALA A 131 3.37 4.11 -0.18
CA ALA A 131 4.09 5.37 -0.33
C ALA A 131 3.13 6.57 -0.32
N VAL A 132 3.58 7.73 0.15
CA VAL A 132 2.79 8.99 0.23
C VAL A 132 2.12 9.35 -1.11
N GLY A 133 2.73 8.98 -2.24
CA GLY A 133 2.17 9.17 -3.58
C GLY A 133 0.88 8.38 -3.86
N GLU A 134 0.70 7.19 -3.28
CA GLU A 134 -0.51 6.37 -3.51
C GLU A 134 -1.76 7.01 -2.90
N LEU A 135 -1.64 7.61 -1.71
CA LEU A 135 -2.73 8.34 -1.05
C LEU A 135 -3.22 9.53 -1.89
N ALA A 136 -2.30 10.28 -2.48
CA ALA A 136 -2.65 11.43 -3.32
C ALA A 136 -3.38 11.02 -4.62
N PHE A 137 -3.17 9.78 -5.08
CA PHE A 137 -3.70 9.29 -6.36
C PHE A 137 -4.84 8.26 -6.23
N MET A 138 -5.27 7.93 -5.01
CA MET A 138 -6.28 6.88 -4.72
C MET A 138 -7.64 7.13 -5.40
N GLY A 139 -8.06 8.39 -5.57
CA GLY A 139 -9.31 8.76 -6.25
C GLY A 139 -9.25 8.78 -7.78
N TYR A 140 -8.09 8.49 -8.36
CA TYR A 140 -7.82 8.61 -9.80
C TYR A 140 -7.64 7.25 -10.50
N GLY A 141 -7.84 6.14 -9.79
CA GLY A 141 -7.62 4.77 -10.30
C GLY A 141 -8.68 4.24 -11.27
N VAL A 142 -9.82 4.92 -11.43
CA VAL A 142 -10.89 4.54 -12.36
C VAL A 142 -11.27 5.72 -13.24
N SER A 143 -10.78 5.73 -14.49
CA SER A 143 -11.23 6.70 -15.49
C SER A 143 -12.66 6.37 -15.92
N GLN A 144 -13.65 7.04 -15.31
CA GLN A 144 -15.01 7.04 -15.85
C GLN A 144 -15.01 7.92 -17.11
N GLY A 145 -15.39 7.33 -18.25
CA GLY A 145 -15.82 8.10 -19.43
C GLY A 145 -14.73 8.83 -20.23
N GLY A 146 -13.50 8.32 -20.33
CA GLY A 146 -12.48 8.86 -21.25
C GLY A 146 -11.75 10.11 -20.77
N SER A 147 -12.09 10.69 -19.61
CA SER A 147 -11.22 11.63 -18.91
C SER A 147 -10.19 10.85 -18.09
N ILE A 148 -8.93 10.85 -18.55
CA ILE A 148 -7.86 10.15 -17.85
C ILE A 148 -7.13 11.15 -16.95
N PRO A 149 -7.12 10.93 -15.61
CA PRO A 149 -6.51 11.86 -14.67
C PRO A 149 -4.98 11.88 -14.75
N PRO A 150 -4.30 12.83 -14.07
CA PRO A 150 -2.85 12.87 -14.00
C PRO A 150 -2.28 11.52 -13.57
N ASN A 151 -1.18 11.10 -14.22
CA ASN A 151 -0.68 9.75 -14.11
C ASN A 151 0.20 9.55 -12.86
N HIS A 152 -0.05 8.48 -12.10
CA HIS A 152 0.73 8.15 -10.90
C HIS A 152 2.22 7.86 -11.19
N MET A 153 2.60 7.62 -12.44
CA MET A 153 4.00 7.53 -12.88
C MET A 153 4.81 8.79 -12.55
N GLY A 154 4.18 9.97 -12.46
CA GLY A 154 4.86 11.22 -12.11
C GLY A 154 5.51 11.14 -10.72
N PRO A 155 4.73 11.01 -9.64
CA PRO A 155 5.26 10.76 -8.31
C PRO A 155 6.07 9.47 -8.20
N GLY A 156 5.65 8.39 -8.88
CA GLY A 156 6.31 7.09 -8.79
C GLY A 156 7.73 7.07 -9.32
N ILE A 157 8.01 7.80 -10.41
CA ILE A 157 9.34 7.86 -11.03
C ILE A 157 10.06 9.14 -10.61
N VAL A 158 9.49 10.30 -10.95
CA VAL A 158 10.15 11.60 -10.73
C VAL A 158 10.14 11.97 -9.25
N GLY A 159 9.02 11.79 -8.56
CA GLY A 159 8.95 12.05 -7.11
C GLY A 159 9.92 11.18 -6.32
N ALA A 160 10.02 9.89 -6.65
CA ALA A 160 10.97 8.97 -6.03
C ALA A 160 12.42 9.38 -6.30
N ILE A 161 12.79 9.67 -7.56
CA ILE A 161 14.14 10.12 -7.92
C ILE A 161 14.49 11.39 -7.14
N MET A 162 13.59 12.37 -7.05
CA MET A 162 13.84 13.63 -6.34
C MET A 162 14.00 13.44 -4.84
N ALA A 163 13.14 12.65 -4.20
CA ALA A 163 13.26 12.35 -2.78
C ALA A 163 14.58 11.64 -2.45
N ILE A 164 15.03 10.74 -3.32
CA ILE A 164 16.25 9.93 -3.12
C ILE A 164 17.52 10.71 -3.46
N THR A 165 17.56 11.38 -4.62
CA THR A 165 18.79 11.99 -5.17
C THR A 165 18.97 13.45 -4.80
N ALA A 166 17.89 14.24 -4.76
CA ALA A 166 17.96 15.67 -4.43
C ALA A 166 17.78 15.94 -2.92
N GLY A 167 17.43 14.92 -2.13
CA GLY A 167 17.28 15.02 -0.67
C GLY A 167 16.15 15.95 -0.23
N VAL A 168 15.25 16.32 -1.13
CA VAL A 168 14.07 17.12 -0.80
C VAL A 168 13.08 16.27 -0.02
N ASN A 169 12.35 16.88 0.92
CA ASN A 169 11.35 16.15 1.70
C ASN A 169 10.26 15.54 0.79
N VAL A 170 9.63 14.46 1.27
CA VAL A 170 8.68 13.65 0.47
C VAL A 170 7.49 14.47 -0.04
N GLU A 171 6.99 15.43 0.75
CA GLU A 171 5.88 16.31 0.36
C GLU A 171 6.26 17.25 -0.79
N THR A 172 7.47 17.81 -0.74
CA THR A 172 8.00 18.69 -1.79
C THR A 172 8.30 17.89 -3.05
N ALA A 173 8.89 16.70 -2.93
CA ALA A 173 9.10 15.79 -4.04
C ALA A 173 7.79 15.43 -4.75
N LEU A 174 6.74 15.11 -3.96
CA LEU A 174 5.40 14.85 -4.48
C LEU A 174 4.86 16.06 -5.25
N ALA A 175 4.93 17.26 -4.66
CA ALA A 175 4.44 18.48 -5.30
C ALA A 175 5.16 18.79 -6.62
N LEU A 176 6.48 18.68 -6.65
CA LEU A 176 7.30 18.94 -7.84
C LEU A 176 7.09 17.90 -8.94
N SER A 177 6.62 16.70 -8.61
CA SER A 177 6.34 15.62 -9.57
C SER A 177 4.98 15.75 -10.30
N ILE A 178 4.07 16.63 -9.85
CA ILE A 178 2.73 16.81 -10.44
C ILE A 178 2.76 17.26 -11.91
N PRO A 179 3.55 18.27 -12.33
CA PRO A 179 3.63 18.60 -13.75
C PRO A 179 4.07 17.41 -14.63
N PHE A 180 4.93 16.54 -14.11
CA PHE A 180 5.32 15.30 -14.79
C PHE A 180 4.19 14.27 -14.82
N ALA A 181 3.36 14.17 -13.78
CA ALA A 181 2.15 13.34 -13.78
C ALA A 181 1.20 13.71 -14.93
N VAL A 182 1.02 15.01 -15.17
CA VAL A 182 0.23 15.53 -16.29
C VAL A 182 0.93 15.25 -17.62
N GLY A 183 2.23 15.50 -17.72
CA GLY A 183 3.02 15.23 -18.94
C GLY A 183 2.99 13.76 -19.35
N PHE A 184 3.21 12.84 -18.41
CA PHE A 184 3.11 11.40 -18.65
C PHE A 184 1.71 10.99 -19.08
N GLN A 185 0.67 11.64 -18.55
CA GLN A 185 -0.69 11.36 -19.00
C GLN A 185 -0.89 11.71 -20.48
N PHE A 186 -0.33 12.82 -20.96
CA PHE A 186 -0.37 13.15 -22.39
C PHE A 186 0.40 12.14 -23.24
N VAL A 187 1.59 11.72 -22.80
CA VAL A 187 2.39 10.71 -23.50
C VAL A 187 1.66 9.38 -23.57
N LEU A 188 1.05 8.92 -22.46
CA LEU A 188 0.25 7.71 -22.45
C LEU A 188 -0.96 7.84 -23.37
N THR A 189 -1.67 8.97 -23.34
CA THR A 189 -2.83 9.20 -24.19
C THR A 189 -2.44 9.13 -25.67
N ALA A 190 -1.34 9.77 -26.06
CA ALA A 190 -0.79 9.69 -27.42
C ALA A 190 -0.38 8.26 -27.79
N THR A 191 0.20 7.51 -26.85
CA THR A 191 0.57 6.10 -27.03
C THR A 191 -0.66 5.23 -27.24
N TYR A 192 -1.73 5.43 -26.46
CA TYR A 192 -3.02 4.77 -26.68
C TYR A 192 -3.59 5.11 -28.05
N THR A 193 -3.59 6.38 -28.45
CA THR A 193 -4.04 6.79 -29.79
C THR A 193 -3.25 6.08 -30.88
N PHE A 194 -1.93 6.05 -30.80
CA PHE A 194 -1.11 5.31 -31.75
C PHE A 194 -1.42 3.80 -31.73
N ALA A 195 -1.53 3.21 -30.55
CA ALA A 195 -1.84 1.80 -30.38
C ALA A 195 -3.16 1.37 -31.02
N THR A 196 -4.18 2.25 -31.09
CA THR A 196 -5.44 1.93 -31.78
C THR A 196 -5.23 1.60 -33.26
N THR A 197 -4.21 2.19 -33.91
CA THR A 197 -3.88 1.88 -35.32
C THR A 197 -3.42 0.44 -35.52
N LEU A 198 -2.91 -0.22 -34.46
CA LEU A 198 -2.42 -1.60 -34.50
C LEU A 198 -3.57 -2.62 -34.48
N THR A 199 -4.77 -2.22 -34.06
CA THR A 199 -5.95 -3.10 -34.02
C THR A 199 -6.32 -3.64 -35.41
N GLY A 200 -6.12 -2.83 -36.46
CA GLY A 200 -6.35 -3.25 -37.84
C GLY A 200 -5.42 -4.38 -38.32
N ALA A 201 -4.27 -4.59 -37.68
CA ALA A 201 -3.42 -5.76 -37.95
C ALA A 201 -3.97 -7.03 -37.30
N ALA A 202 -4.57 -6.91 -36.11
CA ALA A 202 -5.23 -8.03 -35.43
C ALA A 202 -6.46 -8.50 -36.20
N THR A 203 -7.29 -7.58 -36.71
CA THR A 203 -8.47 -7.90 -37.53
C THR A 203 -8.08 -8.62 -38.83
N ARG A 204 -7.06 -8.11 -39.54
CA ARG A 204 -6.52 -8.75 -40.76
C ARG A 204 -5.91 -10.13 -40.51
N ALA A 205 -5.35 -10.38 -39.32
CA ALA A 205 -4.83 -11.70 -38.95
C ALA A 205 -5.96 -12.70 -38.65
N LEU A 206 -7.08 -12.24 -38.08
CA LEU A 206 -8.29 -13.03 -37.86
C LEU A 206 -8.95 -13.46 -39.19
N GLU A 207 -9.09 -12.54 -40.14
CA GLU A 207 -9.63 -12.84 -41.48
C GLU A 207 -8.83 -13.96 -42.18
N LYS A 208 -7.51 -13.97 -41.99
CA LYS A 208 -6.60 -14.99 -42.53
C LYS A 208 -6.51 -16.27 -41.69
N LYS A 209 -7.31 -16.40 -40.63
CA LYS A 209 -7.29 -17.51 -39.65
C LYS A 209 -5.91 -17.76 -39.03
N ASN A 210 -5.06 -16.73 -38.96
CA ASN A 210 -3.72 -16.84 -38.40
C ASN A 210 -3.71 -16.42 -36.93
N PHE A 211 -4.05 -17.36 -36.05
CA PHE A 211 -4.17 -17.13 -34.61
C PHE A 211 -2.84 -16.77 -33.92
N ARG A 212 -1.69 -17.18 -34.47
CA ARG A 212 -0.39 -16.78 -33.93
C ARG A 212 -0.14 -15.29 -34.14
N MET A 213 -0.40 -14.81 -35.35
CA MET A 213 -0.25 -13.39 -35.68
C MET A 213 -1.28 -12.53 -34.95
N PHE A 214 -2.52 -13.02 -34.80
CA PHE A 214 -3.54 -12.34 -34.00
C PHE A 214 -3.09 -12.14 -32.55
N ARG A 215 -2.59 -13.19 -31.88
CA ARG A 215 -2.09 -13.08 -30.50
C ARG A 215 -0.93 -12.07 -30.38
N LEU A 216 -0.01 -12.06 -31.35
CA LEU A 216 1.09 -11.10 -31.36
C LEU A 216 0.57 -9.66 -31.53
N ALA A 217 -0.30 -9.43 -32.52
CA ALA A 217 -0.85 -8.10 -32.81
C ALA A 217 -1.75 -7.58 -31.67
N ALA A 218 -2.56 -8.43 -31.07
CA ALA A 218 -3.45 -8.09 -29.95
C ALA A 218 -2.68 -7.74 -28.66
N ASN A 219 -1.50 -8.33 -28.45
CA ASN A 219 -0.64 -8.03 -27.31
C ASN A 219 0.47 -7.01 -27.62
N LEU A 220 0.53 -6.49 -28.86
CA LEU A 220 1.58 -5.56 -29.29
C LEU A 220 1.56 -4.25 -28.48
N THR A 221 0.37 -3.84 -28.04
CA THR A 221 0.13 -2.74 -27.11
C THR A 221 1.00 -2.86 -25.85
N VAL A 222 1.08 -4.05 -25.24
CA VAL A 222 1.87 -4.28 -24.01
C VAL A 222 3.35 -3.97 -24.27
N TRP A 223 3.88 -4.38 -25.42
CA TRP A 223 5.27 -4.12 -25.80
C TRP A 223 5.52 -2.64 -26.08
N VAL A 224 4.57 -1.94 -26.72
CA VAL A 224 4.66 -0.49 -26.91
C VAL A 224 4.71 0.23 -25.57
N PHE A 225 3.84 -0.11 -24.63
CA PHE A 225 3.86 0.48 -23.28
C PHE A 225 5.13 0.14 -22.51
N PHE A 226 5.64 -1.09 -22.62
CA PHE A 226 6.91 -1.49 -22.01
C PHE A 226 8.07 -0.65 -22.53
N ILE A 227 8.20 -0.49 -23.85
CA ILE A 227 9.28 0.29 -24.47
C ILE A 227 9.18 1.76 -24.05
N VAL A 228 8.00 2.37 -24.15
CA VAL A 228 7.78 3.77 -23.77
C VAL A 228 8.07 3.97 -22.28
N GLY A 229 7.60 3.08 -21.41
CA GLY A 229 7.86 3.10 -19.97
C GLY A 229 9.34 2.97 -19.64
N CYS A 230 10.06 2.04 -20.29
CA CYS A 230 11.50 1.89 -20.14
C CYS A 230 12.27 3.13 -20.59
N LEU A 231 11.90 3.74 -21.72
CA LEU A 231 12.54 4.96 -22.21
C LEU A 231 12.34 6.13 -21.23
N ILE A 232 11.12 6.31 -20.73
CA ILE A 232 10.80 7.34 -19.74
C ILE A 232 11.59 7.09 -18.45
N GLY A 233 11.58 5.85 -17.93
CA GLY A 233 12.27 5.48 -16.69
C GLY A 233 13.79 5.65 -16.79
N LEU A 234 14.39 5.20 -17.90
CA LEU A 234 15.83 5.34 -18.14
C LEU A 234 16.22 6.81 -18.35
N ALA A 235 15.47 7.57 -19.12
CA ALA A 235 15.72 8.99 -19.32
C ALA A 235 15.64 9.77 -18.00
N ALA A 236 14.63 9.48 -17.17
CA ALA A 236 14.48 10.10 -15.86
C ALA A 236 15.63 9.70 -14.91
N ALA A 237 16.01 8.42 -14.89
CA ALA A 237 17.07 7.92 -14.01
C ALA A 237 18.46 8.44 -14.39
N LEU A 238 18.75 8.61 -15.68
CA LEU A 238 20.07 9.02 -16.18
C LEU A 238 20.28 10.54 -16.19
N SER A 239 19.24 11.35 -15.98
CA SER A 239 19.32 12.80 -16.17
C SER A 239 18.82 13.61 -14.98
N ALA A 240 19.45 13.46 -13.80
CA ALA A 240 19.18 14.35 -12.67
C ALA A 240 19.33 15.85 -13.06
N SER A 241 20.36 16.18 -13.84
CA SER A 241 20.58 17.52 -14.40
C SER A 241 19.56 17.91 -15.48
N GLY A 242 19.06 16.95 -16.24
CA GLY A 242 18.00 17.17 -17.23
C GLY A 242 16.66 17.47 -16.57
N LEU A 243 16.36 16.78 -15.47
CA LEU A 243 15.18 17.01 -14.63
C LEU A 243 15.21 18.41 -14.03
N GLU A 244 16.35 18.83 -13.45
CA GLU A 244 16.53 20.19 -12.95
C GLU A 244 16.37 21.24 -14.05
N ALA A 245 16.92 21.01 -15.25
CA ALA A 245 16.76 21.92 -16.38
C ALA A 245 15.29 22.07 -16.80
N VAL A 246 14.54 20.97 -16.86
CA VAL A 246 13.10 20.99 -17.17
C VAL A 246 12.30 21.69 -16.07
N ILE A 247 12.66 21.49 -14.80
CA ILE A 247 12.01 22.17 -13.67
C ILE A 247 12.28 23.68 -13.71
N ASN A 248 13.52 24.08 -14.02
CA ASN A 248 13.90 25.49 -14.10
C ASN A 248 13.23 26.22 -15.28
N LEU A 249 12.74 25.49 -16.28
CA LEU A 249 11.90 26.04 -17.35
C LEU A 249 10.45 26.28 -16.90
N ILE A 250 10.01 25.70 -15.78
CA ILE A 250 8.67 25.92 -15.23
C ILE A 250 8.65 27.28 -14.53
N PRO A 251 7.81 28.24 -14.96
CA PRO A 251 7.72 29.54 -14.32
C PRO A 251 7.32 29.44 -12.85
N ALA A 252 7.86 30.33 -12.00
CA ALA A 252 7.60 30.32 -10.56
C ALA A 252 6.10 30.41 -10.20
N TRP A 253 5.31 31.15 -10.98
CA TRP A 253 3.87 31.24 -10.78
C TRP A 253 3.17 29.88 -11.00
N LEU A 254 3.67 29.09 -11.96
CA LEU A 254 3.12 27.78 -12.30
C LEU A 254 3.57 26.72 -11.29
N SER A 255 4.84 26.72 -10.87
CA SER A 255 5.31 25.78 -9.82
C SER A 255 4.63 26.04 -8.47
N THR A 256 4.41 27.32 -8.12
CA THR A 256 3.65 27.70 -6.92
C THR A 256 2.19 27.24 -7.03
N GLY A 257 1.55 27.48 -8.17
CA GLY A 257 0.18 27.03 -8.44
C GLY A 257 0.03 25.51 -8.38
N LEU A 258 0.96 24.77 -8.98
CA LEU A 258 1.00 23.30 -8.96
C LEU A 258 1.27 22.75 -7.55
N THR A 259 2.08 23.43 -6.75
CA THR A 259 2.32 23.07 -5.35
C THR A 259 1.06 23.22 -4.50
N VAL A 260 0.33 24.34 -4.66
CA VAL A 260 -0.94 24.57 -3.98
C VAL A 260 -1.98 23.54 -4.42
N ALA A 261 -2.10 23.28 -5.73
CA ALA A 261 -2.97 22.26 -6.28
C ALA A 261 -2.62 20.85 -5.77
N GLY A 262 -1.33 20.54 -5.62
CA GLY A 262 -0.86 19.28 -5.04
C GLY A 262 -1.26 19.07 -3.60
N LYS A 263 -1.23 20.13 -2.79
CA LYS A 263 -1.75 20.08 -1.41
C LYS A 263 -3.26 19.85 -1.35
N MET A 264 -3.98 20.24 -2.40
CA MET A 264 -5.42 20.03 -2.54
C MET A 264 -5.78 18.67 -3.15
N LEU A 265 -4.83 17.97 -3.79
CA LEU A 265 -5.05 16.72 -4.53
C LEU A 265 -5.73 15.63 -3.67
N PRO A 266 -5.34 15.40 -2.40
CA PRO A 266 -6.04 14.43 -1.56
C PRO A 266 -7.52 14.77 -1.36
N ALA A 267 -7.85 16.05 -1.14
CA ALA A 267 -9.23 16.49 -0.97
C ALA A 267 -10.04 16.31 -2.26
N VAL A 268 -9.44 16.58 -3.43
CA VAL A 268 -10.06 16.34 -4.73
C VAL A 268 -10.27 14.83 -4.97
N GLY A 269 -9.31 13.99 -4.61
CA GLY A 269 -9.44 12.54 -4.69
C GLY A 269 -10.60 12.00 -3.85
N PHE A 270 -10.72 12.45 -2.60
CA PHE A 270 -11.87 12.12 -1.75
C PHE A 270 -13.19 12.65 -2.32
N ALA A 271 -13.21 13.87 -2.86
CA ALA A 271 -14.41 14.44 -3.48
C ALA A 271 -14.87 13.65 -4.72
N MET A 272 -13.94 13.17 -5.55
CA MET A 272 -14.25 12.33 -6.71
C MET A 272 -14.87 10.99 -6.29
N ILE A 273 -14.29 10.32 -5.30
CA ILE A 273 -14.85 9.08 -4.74
C ILE A 273 -16.23 9.35 -4.15
N LEU A 274 -16.36 10.43 -3.38
CA LEU A 274 -17.62 10.82 -2.76
C LEU A 274 -18.69 11.16 -3.79
N ASN A 275 -18.34 11.78 -4.91
CA ASN A 275 -19.32 12.08 -5.98
C ASN A 275 -19.92 10.80 -6.59
N VAL A 276 -19.16 9.70 -6.65
CA VAL A 276 -19.66 8.41 -7.14
C VAL A 276 -20.43 7.65 -6.06
N MET A 277 -19.98 7.74 -4.80
CA MET A 277 -20.54 6.95 -3.69
C MET A 277 -21.69 7.62 -2.93
N ALA A 278 -21.71 8.96 -2.86
CA ALA A 278 -22.68 9.72 -2.07
C ALA A 278 -23.98 9.94 -2.84
N LYS A 279 -24.78 8.87 -2.91
CA LYS A 279 -26.19 9.00 -3.30
C LYS A 279 -26.95 9.83 -2.27
N LYS A 280 -28.06 10.47 -2.68
CA LYS A 280 -28.83 11.39 -1.82
C LYS A 280 -29.26 10.73 -0.50
N GLU A 281 -29.56 9.43 -0.55
CA GLU A 281 -30.00 8.62 0.58
C GLU A 281 -28.86 8.31 1.57
N LEU A 282 -27.61 8.38 1.11
CA LEU A 282 -26.41 8.03 1.90
C LEU A 282 -25.72 9.25 2.51
N ILE A 283 -26.09 10.48 2.10
CA ILE A 283 -25.54 11.74 2.65
C ILE A 283 -25.59 11.80 4.18
N PRO A 284 -26.68 11.39 4.87
CA PRO A 284 -26.71 11.39 6.34
C PRO A 284 -25.60 10.54 6.97
N PHE A 285 -25.23 9.41 6.37
CA PHE A 285 -24.14 8.55 6.87
C PHE A 285 -22.76 9.18 6.64
N VAL A 286 -22.59 9.88 5.52
CA VAL A 286 -21.36 10.65 5.24
C VAL A 286 -21.16 11.75 6.29
N LEU A 287 -22.22 12.53 6.56
CA LEU A 287 -22.18 13.59 7.57
C LEU A 287 -21.95 13.04 8.98
N LEU A 288 -22.57 11.91 9.31
CA LEU A 288 -22.33 11.21 10.58
C LEU A 288 -20.85 10.81 10.71
N GLY A 289 -20.29 10.17 9.68
CA GLY A 289 -18.87 9.81 9.64
C GLY A 289 -17.95 11.03 9.83
N TYR A 290 -18.26 12.16 9.19
CA TYR A 290 -17.52 13.42 9.39
C TYR A 290 -17.57 13.91 10.84
N VAL A 291 -18.72 13.83 11.51
CA VAL A 291 -18.86 14.22 12.92
C VAL A 291 -18.07 13.29 13.84
N LEU A 292 -18.15 11.98 13.60
CA LEU A 292 -17.41 10.97 14.35
C LEU A 292 -15.89 11.18 14.26
N VAL A 293 -15.36 11.53 13.09
CA VAL A 293 -13.93 11.77 12.91
C VAL A 293 -13.53 13.17 13.43
N SER A 294 -14.22 14.23 13.00
CA SER A 294 -13.75 15.61 13.20
C SER A 294 -14.02 16.17 14.59
N TYR A 295 -15.11 15.76 15.24
CA TYR A 295 -15.51 16.30 16.55
C TYR A 295 -15.30 15.30 17.68
N LEU A 296 -15.47 14.00 17.40
CA LEU A 296 -15.28 12.94 18.39
C LEU A 296 -13.88 12.33 18.34
N GLY A 297 -13.06 12.69 17.35
CA GLY A 297 -11.68 12.23 17.22
C GLY A 297 -11.56 10.71 17.01
N LEU A 298 -12.61 10.06 16.52
CA LEU A 298 -12.61 8.61 16.32
C LEU A 298 -11.70 8.26 15.14
N GLY A 299 -10.81 7.29 15.35
CA GLY A 299 -9.95 6.77 14.30
C GLY A 299 -10.76 6.18 13.14
N THR A 300 -10.24 6.32 11.92
CA THR A 300 -10.90 5.87 10.67
C THR A 300 -11.31 4.40 10.72
N MET A 301 -10.50 3.54 11.34
CA MET A 301 -10.81 2.11 11.52
C MET A 301 -12.04 1.89 12.41
N ALA A 302 -12.16 2.64 13.52
CA ALA A 302 -13.31 2.53 14.42
C ALA A 302 -14.60 2.98 13.74
N VAL A 303 -14.53 4.06 12.96
CA VAL A 303 -15.65 4.54 12.15
C VAL A 303 -16.00 3.53 11.05
N ALA A 304 -15.02 2.94 10.37
CA ALA A 304 -15.25 1.94 9.34
C ALA A 304 -15.94 0.67 9.87
N ILE A 305 -15.47 0.11 10.98
CA ILE A 305 -16.08 -1.08 11.61
C ILE A 305 -17.53 -0.78 12.02
N THR A 306 -17.75 0.39 12.62
CA THR A 306 -19.08 0.83 13.06
C THR A 306 -20.01 1.05 11.87
N ALA A 307 -19.53 1.72 10.82
CA ALA A 307 -20.27 1.94 9.59
C ALA A 307 -20.62 0.63 8.88
N THR A 308 -19.69 -0.34 8.84
CA THR A 308 -19.95 -1.69 8.30
C THR A 308 -21.03 -2.42 9.12
N ALA A 309 -20.97 -2.36 10.45
CA ALA A 309 -22.01 -2.96 11.30
C ALA A 309 -23.39 -2.34 11.02
N VAL A 310 -23.47 -1.01 10.92
CA VAL A 310 -24.70 -0.30 10.57
C VAL A 310 -25.18 -0.68 9.17
N ALA A 311 -24.29 -0.74 8.18
CA ALA A 311 -24.62 -1.13 6.81
C ALA A 311 -25.16 -2.56 6.73
N LEU A 312 -24.56 -3.51 7.45
CA LEU A 312 -25.05 -4.88 7.55
C LEU A 312 -26.43 -4.96 8.19
N ILE A 313 -26.68 -4.20 9.26
CA ILE A 313 -28.00 -4.14 9.90
C ILE A 313 -29.05 -3.61 8.93
N VAL A 314 -28.74 -2.54 8.19
CA VAL A 314 -29.65 -1.98 7.17
C VAL A 314 -29.92 -3.01 6.07
N PHE A 315 -28.88 -3.65 5.54
CA PHE A 315 -29.00 -4.67 4.50
C PHE A 315 -29.88 -5.85 4.93
N PHE A 316 -29.66 -6.40 6.12
CA PHE A 316 -30.45 -7.54 6.60
C PHE A 316 -31.88 -7.16 7.00
N ASN A 317 -32.14 -5.90 7.35
CA ASN A 317 -33.49 -5.42 7.67
C ASN A 317 -34.31 -5.04 6.43
N GLN A 318 -33.66 -4.63 5.33
CA GLN A 318 -34.34 -4.43 4.04
C GLN A 318 -34.96 -5.73 3.52
N ASN A 319 -34.27 -6.88 3.68
CA ASN A 319 -34.79 -8.19 3.28
C ASN A 319 -35.91 -8.77 4.17
N LYS A 320 -36.24 -8.13 5.30
CA LYS A 320 -37.33 -8.57 6.20
C LYS A 320 -38.66 -7.84 5.95
N GLY A 321 -38.64 -6.70 5.27
CA GLY A 321 -39.83 -5.98 4.83
C GLY A 321 -40.15 -6.34 3.39
N GLY A 322 -40.93 -7.40 3.20
CA GLY A 322 -41.27 -7.89 1.86
C GLY A 322 -41.93 -6.82 0.98
N VAL A 323 -41.25 -6.48 -0.11
CA VAL A 323 -41.84 -6.18 -1.40
C VAL A 323 -40.97 -6.90 -2.42
N ALA A 324 -41.58 -7.75 -3.23
CA ALA A 324 -40.92 -8.40 -4.35
C ALA A 324 -40.24 -7.34 -5.21
N ALA A 325 -38.92 -7.44 -5.38
CA ALA A 325 -38.27 -6.76 -6.48
C ALA A 325 -38.85 -7.38 -7.75
N GLU A 326 -39.60 -6.60 -8.53
CA GLU A 326 -39.80 -6.93 -9.93
C GLU A 326 -38.40 -7.04 -10.54
N ASP A 327 -38.07 -8.22 -11.05
CA ASP A 327 -36.95 -8.39 -11.95
C ASP A 327 -37.25 -7.51 -13.18
N GLU A 328 -36.66 -6.31 -13.23
CA GLU A 328 -36.52 -5.61 -14.50
C GLU A 328 -35.62 -6.48 -15.37
N GLU A 329 -36.25 -7.30 -16.23
CA GLU A 329 -35.60 -7.89 -17.39
C GLU A 329 -34.93 -6.75 -18.17
N VAL A 330 -33.60 -6.71 -18.10
CA VAL A 330 -32.79 -5.89 -19.00
C VAL A 330 -32.96 -6.48 -20.40
N VAL A 331 -33.94 -5.96 -21.13
CA VAL A 331 -34.08 -6.20 -22.57
C VAL A 331 -32.86 -5.57 -23.23
N PHE A 332 -31.92 -6.41 -23.65
CA PHE A 332 -30.89 -6.00 -24.60
C PHE A 332 -31.60 -5.75 -25.94
N GLU A 333 -31.83 -4.48 -26.27
CA GLU A 333 -32.05 -4.10 -27.66
C GLU A 333 -30.74 -4.35 -28.40
N ASP A 334 -30.68 -5.48 -29.12
CA ASP A 334 -29.69 -5.71 -30.17
C ASP A 334 -29.92 -4.67 -31.27
N GLY A 335 -29.27 -3.52 -31.12
CA GLY A 335 -29.13 -2.53 -32.17
C GLY A 335 -28.29 -3.10 -33.30
N ILE A 336 -28.95 -3.32 -34.44
CA ILE A 336 -28.37 -3.57 -35.77
C ILE A 336 -27.29 -2.53 -36.08
#